data_AF-A0ABD7VFM6-F1
#
_entry.id   AF-A0ABD7VFM6-F1
#
_cell.length_a   1.000
_cell.length_b   1.000
_cell.length_c   1.000
_cell.angle_alpha   90.00
_cell.angle_beta   90.00
_cell.angle_gamma   90.00
#
_symmetry.space_group_name_H-M   'P 1'
#
loop_
_entity.id
_entity.type
_entity.pdbx_description
1 polymer ?
#
loop_
_entity_poly.entity_id
_entity_poly.type
_entity_poly.pdbx_seq_one_letter_code
_entity_poly.pdbx_strand_id
1 'polypeptide(L)'
;MTIDKQKLQRLLWAEAASYRADCADWKRNTEALQEFLGEKTVEEVALELLAESERLVAFEEAYATACDVRNRLIKENEALHKDAERYRWLQHGHSGYIEVVEWIGPHATGMTGDDLDTLVDTAMSQAVQP
;
A
#
# COMPACT_ATOMS: atom_id res chain seq x y z
N MET A 1 19.71 8.95 -7.89
CA MET A 1 21.18 8.74 -7.92
C MET A 1 21.51 7.39 -8.55
N THR A 2 22.52 7.30 -9.43
CA THR A 2 22.86 6.09 -10.22
C THR A 2 24.25 5.49 -9.91
N ILE A 3 24.94 5.98 -8.86
CA ILE A 3 26.26 5.48 -8.48
C ILE A 3 26.20 4.04 -7.95
N ASP A 4 27.22 3.25 -8.27
CA ASP A 4 27.39 1.91 -7.70
C ASP A 4 27.78 2.02 -6.22
N LYS A 5 26.77 1.88 -5.35
CA LYS A 5 26.91 1.98 -3.89
C LYS A 5 27.83 0.91 -3.30
N GLN A 6 27.89 -0.29 -3.90
CA GLN A 6 28.76 -1.37 -3.40
C GLN A 6 30.22 -1.08 -3.72
N LYS A 7 30.52 -0.58 -4.92
CA LYS A 7 31.88 -0.17 -5.29
C LYS A 7 32.32 1.06 -4.48
N LEU A 8 31.44 2.04 -4.30
CA LEU A 8 31.69 3.21 -3.44
C LEU A 8 32.07 2.80 -2.01
N GLN A 9 31.29 1.91 -1.40
CA GLN A 9 31.52 1.42 -0.04
C GLN A 9 32.91 0.76 0.11
N ARG A 10 33.30 -0.07 -0.86
CA ARG A 10 34.61 -0.75 -0.84
C ARG A 10 35.77 0.25 -0.91
N LEU A 11 35.66 1.26 -1.77
CA LEU A 11 36.70 2.29 -1.93
C LEU A 11 36.82 3.15 -0.66
N LEU A 12 35.68 3.61 -0.11
CA LEU A 12 35.66 4.37 1.15
C LEU A 12 36.24 3.58 2.33
N TRP A 13 35.94 2.29 2.41
CA TRP A 13 36.51 1.42 3.46
C TRP A 13 38.01 1.21 3.29
N ALA A 14 38.49 1.03 2.06
CA ALA A 14 39.93 0.91 1.80
C ALA A 14 40.68 2.19 2.16
N GLU A 15 40.14 3.35 1.79
CA GLU A 15 40.71 4.65 2.14
C GLU A 15 40.73 4.88 3.66
N ALA A 16 39.60 4.67 4.34
CA ALA A 16 39.50 4.82 5.79
C ALA A 16 40.42 3.86 6.55
N ALA A 17 40.60 2.63 6.05
CA ALA A 17 41.51 1.66 6.62
C ALA A 17 42.98 2.09 6.46
N SER A 18 43.38 2.50 5.25
CA SER A 18 44.75 2.98 5.01
C SER A 18 45.08 4.26 5.78
N TYR A 19 44.14 5.19 5.89
CA TYR A 19 44.29 6.40 6.70
C TYR A 19 44.49 6.06 8.18
N ARG A 20 43.65 5.17 8.74
CA ARG A 20 43.75 4.75 10.16
C ARG A 20 45.02 3.97 10.46
N ALA A 21 45.53 3.21 9.48
CA ALA A 21 46.74 2.41 9.62
C ALA A 21 48.03 3.22 9.38
N ASP A 22 47.93 4.53 9.08
CA ASP A 22 49.04 5.37 8.61
C ASP A 22 49.85 4.69 7.48
N CYS A 23 49.12 3.98 6.61
CA CYS A 23 49.71 3.20 5.52
C CYS A 23 49.87 4.08 4.29
N ALA A 24 51.03 4.04 3.64
CA ALA A 24 51.34 4.80 2.42
C ALA A 24 50.37 4.55 1.25
N ASP A 25 49.57 3.48 1.31
CA ASP A 25 48.52 3.17 0.32
C ASP A 25 47.35 4.16 0.32
N TRP A 26 47.22 5.03 1.34
CA TRP A 26 46.12 6.00 1.41
C TRP A 26 46.03 6.87 0.15
N LYS A 27 47.17 7.28 -0.42
CA LYS A 27 47.22 8.10 -1.63
C LYS A 27 46.62 7.38 -2.84
N ARG A 28 46.96 6.10 -3.02
CA ARG A 28 46.42 5.25 -4.10
C ARG A 28 44.91 5.05 -3.94
N ASN A 29 44.44 4.89 -2.70
CA ASN A 29 43.02 4.72 -2.41
C ASN A 29 42.23 6.01 -2.68
N THR A 30 42.78 7.18 -2.31
CA THR A 30 42.18 8.49 -2.63
C THR A 30 42.12 8.74 -4.14
N GLU A 31 43.17 8.40 -4.89
CA GLU A 31 43.17 8.52 -6.37
C GLU A 31 42.11 7.61 -7.00
N ALA A 32 42.01 6.35 -6.57
CA ALA A 32 41.00 5.42 -7.05
C ALA A 32 39.56 5.86 -6.70
N LEU A 33 39.37 6.49 -5.54
CA LEU A 33 38.09 7.06 -5.14
C LEU A 33 37.73 8.27 -6.00
N GLN A 34 38.66 9.19 -6.23
CA GLN A 34 38.45 10.35 -7.12
C GLN A 34 38.13 9.93 -8.55
N GLU A 35 38.87 8.96 -9.11
CA GLU A 35 38.58 8.42 -10.44
C GLU A 35 37.17 7.82 -10.50
N PHE A 36 36.75 7.10 -9.46
CA PHE A 36 35.42 6.49 -9.40
C PHE A 36 34.29 7.52 -9.28
N LEU A 37 34.51 8.60 -8.52
CA LEU A 37 33.52 9.66 -8.32
C LEU A 37 33.42 10.61 -9.52
N GLY A 38 34.49 10.74 -10.31
CA GLY A 38 34.53 11.60 -11.48
C GLY A 38 34.46 13.08 -11.09
N GLU A 39 33.42 13.78 -11.56
CA GLU A 39 33.21 15.20 -11.26
C GLU A 39 32.63 15.44 -9.86
N LYS A 40 32.07 14.41 -9.21
CA LYS A 40 31.42 14.57 -7.91
C LYS A 40 32.42 14.48 -6.77
N THR A 41 32.16 15.25 -5.71
CA THR A 41 32.90 15.07 -4.45
C THR A 41 32.26 14.00 -3.56
N VAL A 42 33.00 13.53 -2.56
CA VAL A 42 32.48 12.59 -1.55
C VAL A 42 31.31 13.22 -0.80
N GLU A 43 31.38 14.51 -0.51
CA GLU A 43 30.34 15.27 0.19
C GLU A 43 29.06 15.38 -0.64
N GLU A 44 29.15 15.64 -1.95
CA GLU A 44 27.99 15.68 -2.83
C GLU A 44 27.30 14.31 -2.90
N VAL A 45 28.08 13.24 -3.02
CA VAL A 45 27.54 11.87 -2.99
C VAL A 45 26.94 11.53 -1.63
N ALA A 46 27.53 12.00 -0.52
CA ALA A 46 26.97 11.82 0.81
C ALA A 46 25.63 12.55 0.99
N LEU A 47 25.50 13.78 0.48
CA LEU A 47 24.25 14.53 0.49
C LEU A 47 23.17 13.86 -0.38
N GLU A 48 23.53 13.37 -1.57
CA GLU A 48 22.62 12.61 -2.42
C GLU A 48 22.17 11.30 -1.77
N LEU A 49 23.08 10.60 -1.09
CA LEU A 49 22.77 9.39 -0.33
C LEU A 49 21.84 9.68 0.85
N LEU A 50 22.06 10.79 1.56
CA LEU A 50 21.20 11.22 2.67
C LEU A 50 19.78 11.52 2.19
N ALA A 51 19.64 12.31 1.12
CA ALA A 51 18.34 12.62 0.52
C ALA A 51 17.62 11.36 0.01
N GLU A 52 18.37 10.41 -0.56
CA GLU A 52 17.81 9.12 -0.97
C GLU A 52 17.34 8.28 0.23
N SER A 53 18.10 8.27 1.33
CA SER A 53 17.70 7.60 2.57
C SER A 53 16.42 8.21 3.16
N GLU A 54 16.31 9.54 3.22
CA GLU A 54 15.08 10.22 3.66
C GLU A 54 13.88 9.85 2.80
N ARG A 55 14.05 9.82 1.47
CA ARG A 55 13.02 9.39 0.53
C ARG A 55 12.61 7.93 0.74
N LEU A 56 13.56 7.05 1.02
CA LEU A 56 13.29 5.63 1.29
C LEU A 56 12.54 5.43 2.61
N VAL A 57 12.88 6.18 3.66
CA VAL A 57 12.15 6.15 4.95
C VAL A 57 10.71 6.60 4.75
N ALA A 58 10.49 7.74 4.08
CA ALA A 58 9.15 8.24 3.80
C ALA A 58 8.33 7.24 2.95
N PHE A 59 8.99 6.56 2.00
CA PHE A 59 8.35 5.52 1.21
C PHE A 59 7.98 4.29 2.05
N GLU A 60 8.85 3.85 2.95
CA GLU A 60 8.60 2.71 3.84
C GLU A 60 7.40 2.97 4.76
N GLU A 61 7.32 4.17 5.35
CA GLU A 61 6.20 4.58 6.20
C GLU A 61 4.87 4.63 5.41
N ALA A 62 4.89 5.18 4.20
CA ALA A 62 3.73 5.20 3.32
C ALA A 62 3.29 3.79 2.92
N TYR A 63 4.24 2.90 2.62
CA TYR A 63 3.97 1.52 2.27
C TYR A 63 3.40 0.71 3.43
N ALA A 64 3.92 0.92 4.65
CA ALA A 64 3.39 0.31 5.86
C ALA A 64 1.93 0.74 6.09
N THR A 65 1.66 2.05 5.98
CA THR A 65 0.29 2.59 6.10
C THR A 65 -0.65 1.98 5.05
N ALA A 66 -0.21 1.87 3.80
CA ALA A 66 -1.01 1.26 2.74
C ALA A 66 -1.31 -0.22 3.01
N CYS A 67 -0.34 -0.97 3.55
CA CYS A 67 -0.54 -2.36 3.97
C CYS A 67 -1.58 -2.48 5.09
N ASP A 68 -1.55 -1.58 6.07
CA ASP A 68 -2.51 -1.57 7.18
C ASP A 68 -3.94 -1.27 6.70
N VAL A 69 -4.09 -0.26 5.83
CA VAL A 69 -5.38 0.06 5.21
C VAL A 69 -5.88 -1.14 4.39
N ARG A 70 -5.04 -1.75 3.57
CA ARG A 70 -5.41 -2.95 2.79
C ARG A 70 -5.86 -4.09 3.70
N ASN A 71 -5.11 -4.37 4.76
CA ASN A 71 -5.43 -5.46 5.69
C ASN A 71 -6.75 -5.19 6.42
N ARG A 72 -7.04 -3.93 6.76
CA ARG A 72 -8.33 -3.51 7.32
C ARG A 72 -9.46 -3.73 6.30
N LEU A 73 -9.29 -3.27 5.07
CA LEU A 73 -10.29 -3.43 3.99
C LEU A 73 -10.56 -4.89 3.66
N ILE A 74 -9.56 -5.77 3.74
CA ILE A 74 -9.75 -7.20 3.56
C ILE A 74 -10.68 -7.74 4.66
N LYS A 75 -10.43 -7.40 5.93
CA LYS A 75 -11.28 -7.84 7.05
C LYS A 75 -12.71 -7.30 6.93
N GLU A 76 -12.88 -6.04 6.57
CA GLU A 76 -14.19 -5.44 6.35
C GLU A 76 -14.92 -6.12 5.18
N ASN A 77 -14.24 -6.40 4.07
CA ASN A 77 -14.81 -7.14 2.95
C ASN A 77 -15.21 -8.58 3.33
N GLU A 78 -14.38 -9.29 4.09
CA GLU A 78 -14.73 -10.64 4.57
C GLU A 78 -15.96 -10.62 5.48
N ALA A 79 -16.08 -9.60 6.33
CA ALA A 79 -17.26 -9.42 7.17
C ALA A 79 -18.51 -9.13 6.33
N LEU A 80 -18.41 -8.23 5.34
CA LEU A 80 -19.50 -7.91 4.42
C LEU A 80 -19.92 -9.11 3.57
N HIS A 81 -18.96 -9.93 3.12
CA HIS A 81 -19.28 -11.16 2.38
C HIS A 81 -20.06 -12.14 3.25
N LYS A 82 -19.64 -12.38 4.50
CA LYS A 82 -20.38 -13.24 5.43
C LYS A 82 -21.77 -12.68 5.75
N ASP A 83 -21.88 -11.37 5.86
CA ASP A 83 -23.16 -10.69 6.08
C ASP A 83 -24.10 -10.88 4.89
N ALA A 84 -23.62 -10.63 3.67
CA ALA A 84 -24.36 -10.84 2.44
C ALA A 84 -24.77 -12.31 2.26
N GLU A 85 -23.87 -13.26 2.54
CA GLU A 85 -24.16 -14.69 2.50
C GLU A 85 -25.28 -15.07 3.49
N ARG A 86 -25.32 -14.45 4.68
CA ARG A 86 -26.40 -14.66 5.65
C ARG A 86 -27.76 -14.25 5.10
N TYR A 87 -27.82 -13.27 4.21
CA TYR A 87 -29.06 -12.77 3.61
C TYR A 87 -29.34 -13.30 2.21
N ARG A 88 -28.45 -14.13 1.65
CA ARG A 88 -28.59 -14.72 0.31
C ARG A 88 -29.89 -15.51 0.14
N TRP A 89 -30.44 -16.03 1.23
CA TRP A 89 -31.73 -16.73 1.19
C TRP A 89 -32.87 -15.85 0.70
N LEU A 90 -32.83 -14.52 0.88
CA LEU A 90 -33.83 -13.55 0.40
C LEU A 90 -33.95 -13.50 -1.13
N GLN A 91 -32.91 -13.93 -1.85
CA GLN A 91 -32.90 -13.95 -3.31
C GLN A 91 -33.54 -15.22 -3.89
N HIS A 92 -33.86 -16.22 -3.07
CA HIS A 92 -34.52 -17.44 -3.56
C HIS A 92 -36.03 -17.25 -3.61
N GLY A 93 -36.69 -17.61 -4.72
CA GLY A 93 -38.15 -17.48 -4.92
C GLY A 93 -39.06 -18.23 -3.93
N HIS A 94 -38.48 -19.01 -3.02
CA HIS A 94 -39.16 -19.69 -1.92
C HIS A 94 -38.72 -19.20 -0.53
N SER A 95 -37.98 -18.08 -0.47
CA SER A 95 -37.76 -17.34 0.77
C SER A 95 -39.13 -16.91 1.27
N GLY A 96 -39.65 -17.61 2.28
CA GLY A 96 -41.04 -17.47 2.69
C GLY A 96 -41.44 -16.00 2.80
N TYR A 97 -42.62 -15.68 2.27
CA TYR A 97 -43.27 -14.37 2.34
C TYR A 97 -42.81 -13.61 3.59
N ILE A 98 -41.97 -12.59 3.40
CA ILE A 98 -41.74 -11.61 4.47
C ILE A 98 -43.03 -10.81 4.54
N GLU A 99 -43.92 -11.20 5.44
CA GLU A 99 -45.03 -10.35 5.84
C GLU A 99 -44.43 -9.15 6.58
N VAL A 100 -44.12 -8.09 5.84
CA VAL A 100 -44.00 -6.75 6.43
C VAL A 100 -45.42 -6.39 6.86
N VAL A 101 -45.73 -6.65 8.14
CA VAL A 101 -47.02 -6.28 8.73
C VAL A 101 -47.04 -4.76 8.88
N GLU A 102 -47.31 -4.07 7.77
CA GLU A 102 -47.80 -2.71 7.82
C GLU A 102 -49.25 -2.73 8.29
N TRP A 103 -49.62 -1.74 9.09
CA TRP A 103 -50.92 -1.58 9.75
C TRP A 103 -52.12 -1.43 8.78
N ILE A 104 -51.96 -1.72 7.48
CA ILE A 104 -52.95 -1.55 6.42
C ILE A 104 -52.96 -2.78 5.47
N GLY A 105 -53.47 -3.92 5.96
CA GLY A 105 -54.07 -5.00 5.14
C GLY A 105 -53.13 -5.88 4.29
N PRO A 106 -53.53 -7.14 4.00
CA PRO A 106 -52.64 -8.16 3.45
C PRO A 106 -52.42 -7.96 1.94
N HIS A 107 -51.36 -7.27 1.56
CA HIS A 107 -50.87 -7.24 0.18
C HIS A 107 -49.53 -7.99 0.17
N ALA A 108 -49.62 -9.32 0.07
CA ALA A 108 -48.47 -10.17 -0.12
C ALA A 108 -48.00 -10.07 -1.57
N THR A 109 -47.37 -8.95 -1.94
CA THR A 109 -46.62 -8.87 -3.20
C THR A 109 -45.30 -9.56 -2.94
N GLY A 110 -45.15 -10.78 -3.46
CA GLY A 110 -43.94 -11.57 -3.34
C GLY A 110 -42.77 -10.87 -4.02
N MET A 111 -42.09 -9.98 -3.31
CA MET A 111 -40.80 -9.43 -3.72
C MET A 111 -39.74 -10.50 -3.47
N THR A 112 -39.49 -11.33 -4.47
CA THR A 112 -38.46 -12.38 -4.40
C THR A 112 -37.55 -12.32 -5.62
N GLY A 113 -36.26 -12.59 -5.44
CA GLY A 113 -35.29 -12.65 -6.55
C GLY A 113 -35.08 -11.29 -7.23
N ASP A 114 -35.13 -11.29 -8.56
CA ASP A 114 -34.76 -10.15 -9.42
C ASP A 114 -35.54 -8.84 -9.11
N ASP A 115 -36.79 -8.94 -8.66
CA ASP A 115 -37.62 -7.78 -8.30
C ASP A 115 -37.10 -7.10 -7.01
N LEU A 116 -36.58 -7.87 -6.06
CA LEU A 116 -35.98 -7.35 -4.82
C LEU A 116 -34.65 -6.65 -5.11
N ASP A 117 -33.79 -7.28 -5.91
CA ASP A 117 -32.49 -6.73 -6.29
C ASP A 117 -32.65 -5.39 -7.06
N THR A 118 -33.60 -5.33 -7.99
CA THR A 118 -33.91 -4.10 -8.75
C THR A 118 -34.37 -2.95 -7.85
N LEU A 119 -35.17 -3.24 -6.81
CA LEU A 119 -35.67 -2.24 -5.88
C LEU A 119 -34.57 -1.75 -4.93
N VAL A 120 -33.73 -2.66 -4.44
CA VAL A 120 -32.54 -2.32 -3.65
C VAL A 120 -31.58 -1.42 -4.45
N ASP A 121 -31.27 -1.79 -5.69
CA ASP A 121 -30.40 -0.99 -6.57
C ASP A 121 -30.99 0.41 -6.83
N THR A 122 -32.30 0.48 -7.06
CA THR A 122 -33.00 1.77 -7.24
C THR A 122 -32.90 2.63 -5.98
N ALA A 123 -33.16 2.06 -4.80
CA ALA A 123 -33.07 2.79 -3.53
C ALA A 123 -31.63 3.25 -3.23
N MET A 124 -30.64 2.38 -3.46
CA MET A 124 -29.22 2.70 -3.27
C MET A 124 -28.75 3.79 -4.25
N SER A 125 -29.22 3.78 -5.51
CA SER A 125 -28.90 4.82 -6.49
C SER A 125 -29.45 6.20 -6.11
N GLN A 126 -30.57 6.25 -5.38
CA GLN A 126 -31.17 7.49 -4.88
C GLN A 126 -30.49 7.99 -3.60
N ALA A 127 -29.99 7.09 -2.74
CA ALA A 127 -29.30 7.43 -1.51
C ALA A 127 -27.86 7.97 -1.72
N VAL A 128 -27.27 7.75 -2.91
CA VAL A 128 -25.90 8.18 -3.26
C VAL A 128 -25.85 9.57 -3.92
N GLN A 129 -26.96 10.32 -4.00
CA GLN A 129 -26.90 11.72 -4.43
C GLN A 129 -26.30 12.61 -3.32
N PRO A 130 -25.37 13.53 -3.65
CA PRO A 130 -24.62 14.34 -2.69
C PRO A 130 -25.47 15.27 -1.83
#